data_AF-A0ABD3QFC6-F1
#
_entry.id   AF-A0ABD3QFC6-F1
#
_cell.length_a   1.000
_cell.length_b   1.000
_cell.length_c   1.000
_cell.angle_alpha   90.00
_cell.angle_beta   90.00
_cell.angle_gamma   90.00
#
_symmetry.space_group_name_H-M   'P 1'
#
loop_
_entity.id
_entity.type
_entity.pdbx_description
1 polymer ?
#
loop_
_entity_poly.entity_id
_entity_poly.type
_entity_poly.pdbx_seq_one_letter_code
_entity_poly.pdbx_strand_id
1 'polypeptide(L)'
;MKQSSLNQISQTVRFFANGFLSQFLFMAGYNLSVLHFEHLGYAASTIYAVFYMLYIPVGHFLGCIFVFGWPENYISSLLSNAPVGLTAMAIGSMLTGFLSRIEFDIMVESWMAYQFGTDPPNKSEDDGEFYASLVVMVVTGVWTYLLSTYVNSAGADKKVASASSYEKDPGKEL
;
A
#
# COMPACT_ATOMS: atom_id res chain seq x y z
N MET A 1 -7.89 15.50 27.09
CA MET A 1 -7.17 15.39 25.80
C MET A 1 -8.18 15.63 24.68
N LYS A 2 -8.06 16.73 23.91
CA LYS A 2 -9.00 17.06 22.82
C LYS A 2 -9.03 15.91 21.82
N GLN A 3 -10.19 15.30 21.60
CA GLN A 3 -10.35 14.36 20.49
C GLN A 3 -10.03 15.09 19.18
N SER A 4 -8.95 14.69 18.52
CA SER A 4 -8.55 15.21 17.22
C SER A 4 -9.69 15.00 16.20
N SER A 5 -10.01 16.02 15.39
CA SER A 5 -11.16 16.02 14.46
C SER A 5 -11.15 14.85 13.47
N LEU A 6 -9.98 14.25 13.23
CA LEU A 6 -9.81 13.03 12.43
C LEU A 6 -10.60 11.83 12.96
N ASN A 7 -10.81 11.72 14.27
CA ASN A 7 -11.56 10.60 14.85
C ASN A 7 -13.08 10.71 14.67
N GLN A 8 -13.58 11.85 14.19
CA GLN A 8 -15.00 12.02 13.83
C GLN A 8 -15.32 11.43 12.45
N ILE A 9 -14.30 11.15 11.64
CA ILE A 9 -14.43 10.51 10.33
C ILE A 9 -14.31 8.99 10.52
N SER A 10 -15.18 8.23 9.83
CA SER A 10 -15.15 6.76 9.93
C SER A 10 -13.77 6.22 9.56
N GLN A 11 -13.33 5.19 10.28
CA GLN A 11 -12.03 4.58 10.04
C GLN A 11 -11.91 4.04 8.60
N THR A 12 -13.01 3.53 8.03
CA THR A 12 -13.09 3.09 6.63
C THR A 12 -12.78 4.22 5.64
N VAL A 13 -13.36 5.42 5.85
CA VAL A 13 -13.12 6.57 4.98
C VAL A 13 -11.67 7.04 5.10
N ARG A 14 -11.11 7.04 6.31
CA ARG A 14 -9.69 7.37 6.55
C ARG A 14 -8.76 6.36 5.89
N PHE A 15 -9.05 5.06 6.00
CA PHE A 15 -8.30 4.01 5.31
C PHE A 15 -8.32 4.19 3.81
N PHE A 16 -9.49 4.46 3.24
CA PHE A 16 -9.63 4.65 1.80
C PHE A 16 -8.85 5.87 1.32
N ALA A 17 -9.00 7.01 2.00
CA ALA A 17 -8.27 8.24 1.67
C ALA A 17 -6.74 8.05 1.80
N ASN A 18 -6.29 7.42 2.89
CA ASN A 18 -4.87 7.11 3.09
C ASN A 18 -4.35 6.11 2.06
N GLY A 19 -5.15 5.11 1.70
CA GLY A 19 -4.84 4.15 0.64
C GLY A 19 -4.63 4.87 -0.68
N PHE A 20 -5.56 5.74 -1.09
CA PHE A 20 -5.47 6.49 -2.33
C PHE A 20 -4.25 7.44 -2.34
N LEU A 21 -4.03 8.19 -1.27
CA LEU A 21 -2.89 9.10 -1.14
C LEU A 21 -1.56 8.34 -1.17
N SER A 22 -1.44 7.30 -0.36
CA SER A 22 -0.23 6.47 -0.31
C SER A 22 0.05 5.87 -1.68
N GLN A 23 -0.98 5.40 -2.36
CA GLN A 23 -0.84 4.80 -3.67
C GLN A 23 -0.41 5.80 -4.74
N PHE A 24 -0.97 7.01 -4.74
CA PHE A 24 -0.55 8.07 -5.65
C PHE A 24 0.93 8.44 -5.43
N LEU A 25 1.34 8.61 -4.18
CA LEU A 25 2.74 8.89 -3.83
C LEU A 25 3.68 7.76 -4.24
N PHE A 26 3.25 6.51 -4.04
CA PHE A 26 4.00 5.34 -4.46
C PHE A 26 4.18 5.30 -5.97
N MET A 27 3.10 5.49 -6.74
CA MET A 27 3.14 5.49 -8.20
C MET A 27 4.02 6.60 -8.76
N ALA A 28 3.86 7.82 -8.25
CA ALA A 28 4.69 8.95 -8.66
C ALA A 28 6.17 8.67 -8.38
N GLY A 29 6.50 8.20 -7.17
CA GLY A 29 7.90 7.91 -6.81
C GLY A 29 8.47 6.69 -7.54
N TYR A 30 7.68 5.65 -7.79
CA TYR A 30 8.09 4.47 -8.56
C TYR A 30 8.39 4.85 -10.00
N ASN A 31 7.47 5.52 -10.69
CA ASN A 31 7.67 5.94 -12.08
C ASN A 31 8.86 6.90 -12.21
N LEU A 32 9.03 7.84 -11.27
CA LEU A 32 10.24 8.67 -11.20
C LEU A 32 11.52 7.85 -11.03
N SER A 33 11.46 6.77 -10.26
CA SER A 33 12.59 5.85 -10.08
C SER A 33 12.87 5.05 -11.35
N VAL A 34 11.84 4.57 -12.04
CA VAL A 34 11.98 3.88 -13.34
C VAL A 34 12.67 4.78 -14.35
N LEU A 35 12.18 6.01 -14.55
CA LEU A 35 12.79 7.00 -15.44
C LEU A 35 14.28 7.24 -15.14
N HIS A 36 14.65 7.23 -13.85
CA HIS A 36 16.02 7.52 -13.44
C HIS A 36 16.95 6.31 -13.40
N PHE A 37 16.44 5.08 -13.29
CA PHE A 37 17.28 3.89 -13.09
C PHE A 37 17.17 2.86 -14.20
N GLU A 38 16.08 2.83 -14.97
CA GLU A 38 15.90 1.84 -16.03
C GLU A 38 16.95 1.99 -17.14
N HIS A 39 17.22 3.24 -17.55
CA HIS A 39 18.26 3.54 -18.55
C HIS A 39 19.68 3.15 -18.11
N LEU A 40 19.90 2.89 -16.82
CA LEU A 40 21.16 2.39 -16.28
C LEU A 40 21.27 0.85 -16.33
N GLY A 41 20.26 0.16 -16.89
CA GLY A 41 20.20 -1.29 -17.05
C GLY A 41 19.60 -2.05 -15.86
N TYR A 42 18.98 -1.36 -14.90
CA TYR A 42 18.30 -2.01 -13.79
C TYR A 42 16.89 -2.46 -14.20
N ALA A 43 16.57 -3.74 -13.97
CA ALA A 43 15.24 -4.25 -14.21
C ALA A 43 14.18 -3.54 -13.33
N ALA A 44 13.02 -3.24 -13.91
CA ALA A 44 11.89 -2.59 -13.23
C ALA A 44 11.47 -3.28 -11.93
N SER A 45 11.51 -4.62 -11.88
CA SER A 45 11.22 -5.39 -10.66
C SER A 45 12.21 -5.13 -9.52
N THR A 46 13.49 -4.86 -9.84
CA THR A 46 14.52 -4.48 -8.87
C THR A 46 14.28 -3.06 -8.37
N ILE A 47 13.99 -2.13 -9.29
CA ILE A 47 13.65 -0.74 -8.96
C ILE A 47 12.43 -0.71 -8.04
N TYR A 48 11.40 -1.50 -8.37
CA TYR A 48 10.20 -1.66 -7.56
C TYR A 48 10.53 -2.18 -6.15
N ALA A 49 11.31 -3.26 -6.04
CA ALA A 49 11.66 -3.84 -4.74
C ALA A 49 12.41 -2.86 -3.84
N VAL A 50 13.40 -2.15 -4.38
CA VAL A 50 14.19 -1.16 -3.64
C VAL A 50 13.32 0.03 -3.24
N PHE A 51 12.56 0.58 -4.18
CA PHE A 51 11.68 1.71 -3.91
C PHE A 51 10.62 1.36 -2.85
N TYR A 52 9.99 0.18 -2.97
CA TYR A 52 9.01 -0.29 -2.00
C TYR A 52 9.64 -0.50 -0.62
N MET A 53 10.88 -0.97 -0.53
CA MET A 53 11.57 -1.16 0.74
C MET A 53 11.72 0.17 1.49
N LEU A 54 12.11 1.22 0.75
CA LEU A 54 12.22 2.58 1.27
C LEU A 54 10.84 3.19 1.57
N TYR A 55 9.80 2.77 0.84
CA TYR A 55 8.45 3.27 1.00
C TYR A 55 7.71 2.67 2.20
N ILE A 56 8.02 1.45 2.65
CA ILE A 56 7.39 0.81 3.82
C ILE A 56 7.29 1.75 5.05
N PRO A 57 8.39 2.40 5.53
CA PRO A 57 8.30 3.32 6.66
C PRO A 57 7.46 4.56 6.35
N VAL A 58 7.47 5.05 5.11
CA VAL A 58 6.66 6.21 4.69
C VAL A 58 5.18 5.87 4.67
N GLY A 59 4.81 4.73 4.08
CA GLY A 59 3.43 4.24 4.05
C GLY A 59 2.88 3.97 5.46
N HIS A 60 3.71 3.39 6.35
CA HIS A 60 3.33 3.20 7.75
C HIS A 60 3.12 4.53 8.48
N PHE A 61 4.01 5.50 8.30
CA PHE A 61 3.88 6.85 8.82
C PHE A 61 2.57 7.54 8.39
N LEU A 62 2.22 7.46 7.10
CA LEU A 62 0.96 7.98 6.57
C LEU A 62 -0.24 7.28 7.23
N GLY A 63 -0.19 5.96 7.36
CA GLY A 63 -1.21 5.18 8.08
C GLY A 63 -1.38 5.62 9.54
N CYS A 64 -0.28 5.89 10.25
CA CYS A 64 -0.33 6.39 11.63
C CYS A 64 -0.96 7.79 11.71
N ILE A 65 -0.61 8.71 10.82
CA ILE A 65 -1.14 10.08 10.88
C ILE A 65 -2.62 10.13 10.48
N PHE A 66 -3.00 9.40 9.43
CA PHE A 66 -4.32 9.55 8.83
C PHE A 66 -5.35 8.53 9.32
N VAL A 67 -4.94 7.33 9.75
CA VAL A 67 -5.87 6.22 10.03
C VAL A 67 -5.88 5.83 11.51
N PHE A 68 -4.73 5.41 12.04
CA PHE A 68 -4.67 4.71 13.33
C PHE A 68 -4.31 5.61 14.52
N GLY A 69 -3.78 6.79 14.26
CA GLY A 69 -3.14 7.62 15.28
C GLY A 69 -1.67 7.24 15.51
N TRP A 70 -0.94 8.14 16.18
CA TRP A 70 0.47 7.93 16.48
C TRP A 70 0.64 6.84 17.57
N PRO A 71 1.44 5.79 17.32
CA PRO A 71 1.69 4.74 18.31
C PRO A 71 2.65 5.21 19.39
N GLU A 72 2.53 4.66 20.61
CA GLU A 72 3.48 4.95 21.71
C GLU A 72 4.92 4.52 21.35
N ASN A 73 5.05 3.38 20.65
CA ASN A 73 6.33 2.85 20.18
C ASN A 73 6.30 2.64 18.67
N TYR A 74 6.71 3.66 17.91
CA TYR A 74 6.68 3.65 16.45
C TYR A 74 7.43 2.47 15.83
N ILE A 75 8.66 2.19 16.29
CA ILE A 75 9.49 1.11 15.73
C ILE A 75 8.84 -0.26 15.94
N SER A 76 8.28 -0.52 17.12
CA SER A 76 7.58 -1.79 17.38
C SER A 76 6.34 -1.93 16.51
N SER A 77 5.55 -0.85 16.36
CA SER A 77 4.38 -0.83 15.47
C SER A 77 4.76 -1.06 14.00
N LEU A 78 5.85 -0.44 13.53
CA LEU A 78 6.38 -0.61 12.18
C LEU A 78 6.79 -2.06 11.94
N LEU A 79 7.54 -2.67 12.87
CA LEU A 79 7.98 -4.06 12.77
C LEU A 79 6.82 -5.05 12.80
N SER A 80 5.78 -4.80 13.60
CA SER A 80 4.56 -5.63 13.59
C SER A 80 3.78 -5.55 12.28
N ASN A 81 3.91 -4.45 11.53
CA ASN A 81 3.30 -4.28 10.21
C ASN A 81 4.26 -4.62 9.05
N ALA A 82 5.54 -4.88 9.35
CA ALA A 82 6.54 -5.21 8.33
C ALA A 82 6.16 -6.45 7.49
N PRO A 83 5.58 -7.54 8.05
CA PRO A 83 5.14 -8.67 7.24
C PRO A 83 4.09 -8.30 6.17
N VAL A 84 3.20 -7.34 6.48
CA VAL A 84 2.22 -6.83 5.51
C VAL A 84 2.93 -6.13 4.36
N GLY A 85 3.86 -5.22 4.69
CA GLY A 85 4.64 -4.50 3.68
C GLY A 85 5.54 -5.41 2.83
N LEU A 86 6.20 -6.39 3.45
CA LEU A 86 7.11 -7.32 2.76
C LEU A 86 6.36 -8.29 1.84
N THR A 87 5.18 -8.78 2.24
CA THR A 87 4.38 -9.65 1.38
C THR A 87 3.77 -8.88 0.21
N ALA A 88 3.32 -7.64 0.43
CA ALA A 88 2.88 -6.75 -0.64
C ALA A 88 4.02 -6.44 -1.63
N MET A 89 5.24 -6.21 -1.13
CA MET A 89 6.43 -6.08 -1.97
C MET A 89 6.67 -7.34 -2.81
N ALA A 90 6.68 -8.52 -2.19
CA ALA A 90 6.95 -9.77 -2.90
C ALA A 90 5.94 -10.03 -4.03
N ILE A 91 4.65 -9.84 -3.75
CA ILE A 91 3.58 -9.95 -4.75
C ILE A 91 3.76 -8.91 -5.84
N GLY A 92 4.03 -7.66 -5.46
CA GLY A 92 4.25 -6.56 -6.40
C GLY A 92 5.43 -6.83 -7.33
N SER A 93 6.59 -7.21 -6.81
CA SER A 93 7.78 -7.53 -7.61
C SER A 93 7.55 -8.69 -8.56
N MET A 94 6.87 -9.76 -8.11
CA MET A 94 6.53 -10.90 -8.98
C MET A 94 5.58 -10.47 -10.10
N LEU A 95 4.59 -9.65 -9.78
CA LEU A 95 3.59 -9.19 -10.74
C LEU A 95 4.18 -8.19 -11.74
N THR A 96 4.97 -7.21 -11.30
CA THR A 96 5.73 -6.31 -12.18
C THR A 96 6.62 -7.11 -13.12
N GLY A 97 7.38 -8.07 -12.59
CA GLY A 97 8.24 -8.93 -13.41
C GLY A 97 7.45 -9.79 -14.41
N PHE A 98 6.26 -10.25 -14.04
CA PHE A 98 5.38 -11.00 -14.94
C PHE A 98 4.79 -10.11 -16.04
N LEU A 99 4.26 -8.94 -15.69
CA LEU A 99 3.64 -7.99 -16.62
C LEU A 99 4.66 -7.40 -17.61
N SER A 100 5.86 -7.10 -17.14
CA SER A 100 6.98 -6.67 -17.98
C SER A 100 7.37 -7.75 -19.00
N ARG A 101 7.43 -9.03 -18.59
CA ARG A 101 7.76 -10.15 -19.50
C ARG A 101 6.74 -10.39 -20.61
N ILE A 102 5.48 -10.05 -20.40
CA ILE A 102 4.43 -10.22 -21.40
C ILE A 102 4.19 -8.94 -22.21
N GLU A 103 5.02 -7.90 -22.01
CA GLU A 103 4.87 -6.58 -22.63
C GLU A 103 3.44 -6.04 -22.44
N PHE A 104 2.92 -6.13 -21.20
CA PHE A 104 1.51 -5.86 -20.90
C PHE A 104 1.06 -4.46 -21.35
N ASP A 105 1.90 -3.45 -21.15
CA ASP A 105 1.61 -2.07 -21.58
C ASP A 105 1.40 -2.01 -23.11
N ILE A 106 2.30 -2.60 -23.90
CA ILE A 106 2.18 -2.67 -25.37
C ILE A 106 0.90 -3.42 -25.78
N MET A 107 0.54 -4.48 -25.06
CA MET A 107 -0.67 -5.25 -25.31
C MET A 107 -1.94 -4.41 -25.08
N VAL A 108 -1.99 -3.66 -23.98
CA VAL A 108 -3.11 -2.78 -23.64
C VAL A 108 -3.22 -1.62 -24.63
N GLU A 109 -2.11 -0.98 -24.97
CA GLU A 109 -2.09 0.11 -25.94
C GLU A 109 -2.51 -0.35 -27.34
N SER A 110 -2.04 -1.52 -27.77
CA SER A 110 -2.45 -2.13 -29.04
C SER A 110 -3.94 -2.45 -29.07
N TRP A 111 -4.49 -2.96 -27.96
CA TRP A 111 -5.92 -3.22 -27.83
C TRP A 111 -6.75 -1.93 -27.85
N MET A 112 -6.30 -0.88 -27.15
CA MET A 112 -6.96 0.43 -27.18
C MET A 112 -6.91 1.06 -28.56
N ALA A 113 -5.76 0.99 -29.25
CA ALA A 113 -5.64 1.49 -30.62
C ALA A 113 -6.59 0.78 -31.58
N TYR A 114 -6.71 -0.55 -31.44
CA TYR A 114 -7.69 -1.33 -32.21
C TYR A 114 -9.14 -0.94 -31.92
N GLN A 115 -9.49 -0.74 -30.64
CA GLN A 115 -10.87 -0.51 -30.22
C GLN A 115 -11.33 0.95 -30.44
N PHE A 116 -10.43 1.91 -30.30
CA PHE A 116 -10.72 3.35 -30.39
C PHE A 116 -10.22 4.00 -31.69
N GLY A 117 -9.53 3.26 -32.56
CA GLY A 117 -9.03 3.75 -33.84
C GLY A 117 -7.94 4.80 -33.72
N THR A 118 -7.20 4.80 -32.60
CA THR A 118 -6.04 5.68 -32.41
C THR A 118 -4.81 5.12 -33.12
N ASP A 119 -3.81 5.96 -33.37
CA ASP A 119 -2.57 5.52 -34.01
C ASP A 119 -1.94 4.34 -33.24
N PRO A 120 -1.35 3.35 -33.96
CA PRO A 120 -0.69 2.21 -33.32
C PRO A 120 0.45 2.71 -32.43
N PRO A 121 0.74 2.00 -31.32
CA PRO A 121 1.77 2.43 -30.38
C PRO A 121 3.10 2.61 -31.11
N ASN A 122 3.66 3.82 -31.05
CA ASN A 122 5.04 4.04 -31.43
C ASN A 122 5.87 3.36 -30.36
N LYS A 123 6.66 2.33 -30.73
CA LYS A 123 7.76 1.83 -29.91
C LYS A 123 8.81 2.92 -29.76
N SER A 124 8.51 3.94 -28.96
CA SER A 124 9.53 4.86 -28.48
C SER A 124 10.25 4.18 -27.33
N GLU A 125 11.56 4.39 -27.20
CA GLU A 125 12.37 3.86 -26.10
C GLU A 125 11.99 4.42 -24.70
N ASP A 126 10.81 5.05 -24.59
CA ASP A 126 10.25 5.76 -23.45
C ASP A 126 8.85 5.20 -23.07
N ASP A 127 8.58 3.95 -23.47
CA ASP A 127 7.32 3.23 -23.19
C ASP A 127 7.23 2.95 -21.68
N GLY A 128 6.64 3.90 -20.95
CA GLY A 128 6.48 3.80 -19.50
C GLY A 128 5.57 2.64 -19.06
N GLU A 129 5.88 2.02 -17.93
CA GLU A 129 5.12 0.91 -17.31
C GLU A 129 3.82 1.35 -16.62
N PHE A 130 3.05 2.25 -17.23
CA PHE A 130 1.90 2.89 -16.59
C PHE A 130 0.74 1.93 -16.32
N TYR A 131 0.35 1.10 -17.30
CA TYR A 131 -0.74 0.14 -17.14
C TYR A 131 -0.34 -1.03 -16.25
N ALA A 132 0.89 -1.54 -16.38
CA ALA A 132 1.39 -2.56 -15.47
C ALA A 132 1.41 -2.06 -14.02
N SER A 133 1.88 -0.83 -13.77
CA SER A 133 1.90 -0.25 -12.43
C SER A 133 0.50 -0.04 -11.84
N LEU A 134 -0.51 0.29 -12.66
CA LEU A 134 -1.93 0.32 -12.23
C LEU A 134 -2.45 -1.06 -11.78
N VAL A 135 -2.13 -2.13 -12.50
CA VAL A 135 -2.54 -3.49 -12.13
C VAL A 135 -1.86 -3.93 -10.83
N VAL A 136 -0.54 -3.71 -10.73
CA VAL A 136 0.23 -3.99 -9.51
C VAL A 136 -0.33 -3.25 -8.31
N MET A 137 -0.71 -2.00 -8.50
CA MET A 137 -1.38 -1.16 -7.50
C MET A 137 -2.67 -1.80 -6.97
N VAL A 138 -3.58 -2.23 -7.85
CA VAL A 138 -4.87 -2.78 -7.42
C VAL A 138 -4.65 -4.06 -6.61
N VAL A 139 -3.79 -4.95 -7.10
CA VAL A 139 -3.51 -6.23 -6.45
C VAL A 139 -2.83 -6.02 -5.08
N THR A 140 -1.78 -5.20 -5.02
CA THR A 140 -1.05 -4.95 -3.76
C THR A 140 -1.86 -4.12 -2.77
N GLY A 141 -2.71 -3.20 -3.24
CA GLY A 141 -3.64 -2.43 -2.41
C GLY A 141 -4.72 -3.30 -1.76
N VAL A 142 -5.35 -4.19 -2.54
CA VAL A 142 -6.32 -5.17 -2.02
C VAL A 142 -5.65 -6.11 -1.02
N TRP A 143 -4.45 -6.61 -1.34
CA TRP A 143 -3.69 -7.46 -0.44
C TRP A 143 -3.38 -6.79 0.90
N THR A 144 -2.87 -5.55 0.85
CA THR A 144 -2.53 -4.76 2.04
C THR A 144 -3.76 -4.49 2.88
N TYR A 145 -4.90 -4.15 2.26
CA TYR A 145 -6.16 -3.96 2.97
C TYR A 145 -6.62 -5.23 3.70
N LEU A 146 -6.62 -6.38 3.03
CA LEU A 146 -7.03 -7.66 3.62
C LEU A 146 -6.12 -8.09 4.78
N LEU A 147 -4.80 -7.94 4.64
CA LEU A 147 -3.86 -8.28 5.70
C LEU A 147 -3.89 -7.28 6.85
N SER A 148 -3.96 -5.98 6.58
CA SER A 148 -4.09 -4.97 7.63
C SER A 148 -5.40 -5.13 8.40
N THR A 149 -6.50 -5.49 7.74
CA THR A 149 -7.76 -5.79 8.45
C THR A 149 -7.63 -7.06 9.27
N TYR A 150 -7.09 -8.15 8.73
CA TYR A 150 -6.89 -9.41 9.47
C TYR A 150 -5.95 -9.29 10.67
N VAL A 151 -4.80 -8.62 10.51
CA VAL A 151 -3.80 -8.45 11.57
C VAL A 151 -4.30 -7.50 12.66
N ASN A 152 -5.02 -6.45 12.28
CA ASN A 152 -5.48 -5.44 13.25
C ASN A 152 -6.89 -5.71 13.82
N SER A 153 -7.71 -6.59 13.21
CA SER A 153 -9.02 -6.99 13.76
C SER A 153 -8.89 -7.81 15.04
N ALA A 154 -7.81 -8.59 15.20
CA ALA A 154 -7.52 -9.35 16.42
C ALA A 154 -7.24 -8.45 17.65
N GLY A 155 -7.05 -7.14 17.45
CA GLY A 155 -6.91 -6.15 18.53
C GLY A 155 -8.24 -5.65 19.10
N ALA A 156 -9.35 -5.78 18.37
CA ALA A 156 -10.66 -5.35 18.84
C ALA A 156 -11.18 -6.26 19.96
N ASP A 157 -11.02 -7.57 19.81
CA ASP A 157 -11.42 -8.55 20.84
C ASP A 157 -10.56 -8.45 22.12
N LYS A 158 -9.28 -8.08 22.00
CA LYS A 158 -8.40 -7.89 23.15
C LYS A 158 -8.69 -6.64 23.97
N LYS A 159 -9.13 -5.54 23.34
CA LYS A 159 -9.55 -4.32 24.08
C LYS A 159 -10.87 -4.51 24.83
N VAL A 160 -11.78 -5.35 24.32
CA VAL A 160 -13.03 -5.71 25.03
C VAL A 160 -12.72 -6.67 26.19
N ALA A 161 -11.82 -7.64 26.00
CA ALA A 161 -11.38 -8.54 27.06
C ALA A 161 -10.61 -7.82 28.19
N SER A 162 -9.79 -6.81 27.88
CA SER A 162 -9.07 -6.04 28.90
C SER A 162 -9.92 -4.96 29.58
N ALA A 163 -11.03 -4.52 28.96
CA ALA A 163 -11.98 -3.59 29.59
C ALA A 163 -12.96 -4.32 30.53
N SER A 164 -13.30 -5.58 30.23
CA SER A 164 -14.19 -6.40 31.06
C SER A 164 -13.56 -6.88 32.37
N SER A 165 -12.24 -6.83 32.54
CA SER A 165 -11.55 -7.38 33.72
C SER A 165 -11.27 -6.36 34.83
N TYR A 166 -11.66 -5.09 34.70
CA TYR A 166 -11.39 -4.04 35.69
C TYR A 166 -12.61 -3.54 36.48
N GLU A 167 -13.78 -4.13 36.30
CA GLU A 167 -14.97 -3.79 37.11
C GLU A 167 -15.25 -4.90 38.14
N LYS A 168 -14.27 -5.17 39.02
CA LYS A 168 -14.57 -5.76 40.34
C LYS A 168 -14.89 -4.62 41.28
N ASP A 169 -16.18 -4.36 41.43
CA ASP A 169 -16.80 -3.50 42.44
C ASP A 169 -16.24 -3.85 43.84
N PRO A 170 -15.49 -2.96 44.50
CA PRO A 170 -14.94 -3.22 45.84
C PRO A 170 -15.98 -3.09 46.97
N GLY A 171 -17.29 -3.00 46.66
CA GLY A 171 -18.36 -2.79 47.63
C GLY A 171 -19.16 -4.02 48.09
N LYS A 172 -18.76 -5.26 47.77
CA LYS A 172 -19.57 -6.47 48.10
C LYS A 172 -18.86 -7.55 48.91
N GLU A 173 -17.88 -7.19 49.73
CA GLU A 173 -17.40 -8.04 50.82
C GLU A 173 -17.53 -7.31 52.16
N LEU A 174 -18.75 -7.35 52.72
CA LEU A 174 -19.03 -7.26 54.15
C LEU A 174 -20.17 -8.22 54.49
#